data_AF-A0A645ICD2-F1
#
_entry.id   AF-A0A645ICD2-F1
#
_cell.length_a   1.000
_cell.length_b   1.000
_cell.length_c   1.000
_cell.angle_alpha   90.00
_cell.angle_beta   90.00
_cell.angle_gamma   90.00
#
_symmetry.space_group_name_H-M   'P 1'
#
loop_
_entity.id
_entity.type
_entity.pdbx_description
1 polymer ?
#
loop_
_entity_poly.entity_id
_entity_poly.type
_entity_poly.pdbx_seq_one_letter_code
_entity_poly.pdbx_strand_id
1 'polypeptide(L)'
;MFIGSLNFDPRSTLLNTEMGFVIESEVLAELIHKRFMQSQREMAWQLRLDRWGRINWVDRHSGSEQVLKKEPATGFWKRVLVKLASVLPIEWLL
;
A
#
# COMPACT_ATOMS: atom_id res chain seq x y z
N MET A 1 9.35 9.40 15.13
CA MET A 1 8.84 9.01 13.79
C MET A 1 9.99 8.99 12.78
N PHE A 2 9.88 8.20 11.70
CA PHE A 2 10.88 8.15 10.62
C PHE A 2 10.29 8.70 9.33
N ILE A 3 11.07 9.47 8.57
CA ILE A 3 10.74 9.94 7.22
C ILE A 3 11.98 9.79 6.35
N GLY A 4 11.87 9.16 5.19
CA GLY A 4 13.01 8.97 4.29
C GLY A 4 12.59 8.47 2.91
N SER A 5 13.59 8.19 2.08
CA SER A 5 13.42 7.63 0.74
C SER A 5 13.28 6.11 0.73
N LEU A 6 13.58 5.44 1.84
CA LEU A 6 13.54 3.98 1.99
C LEU A 6 12.15 3.43 1.68
N ASN A 7 12.10 2.51 0.72
CA ASN A 7 10.96 1.65 0.48
C ASN A 7 11.23 0.27 1.09
N PHE A 8 10.16 -0.47 1.43
CA PHE A 8 10.27 -1.81 2.00
C PHE A 8 10.31 -2.89 0.91
N ASP A 9 11.28 -2.76 0.00
CA ASP A 9 11.52 -3.72 -1.08
C ASP A 9 13.01 -4.15 -1.13
N PRO A 10 13.32 -5.33 -1.71
CA PRO A 10 14.69 -5.82 -1.79
C PRO A 10 15.61 -4.87 -2.58
N ARG A 11 15.08 -4.18 -3.59
CA ARG A 11 15.86 -3.31 -4.48
C ARG A 11 16.39 -2.09 -3.73
N SER A 12 15.53 -1.42 -2.95
CA SER A 12 15.87 -0.28 -2.10
C SER A 12 16.93 -0.66 -1.06
N THR A 13 16.79 -1.84 -0.44
CA THR A 13 17.75 -2.31 0.58
C THR A 13 19.12 -2.68 0.00
N LEU A 14 19.16 -3.25 -1.22
CA LEU A 14 20.38 -3.81 -1.80
C LEU A 14 21.14 -2.86 -2.73
N LEU A 15 20.43 -1.90 -3.36
CA LEU A 15 20.99 -1.13 -4.47
C LEU A 15 20.95 0.38 -4.26
N ASN A 16 20.02 0.90 -3.46
CA ASN A 16 19.90 2.34 -3.27
C ASN A 16 20.71 2.80 -2.04
N THR A 17 21.31 3.99 -2.12
CA THR A 17 21.74 4.71 -0.93
C THR A 17 20.55 5.50 -0.41
N GLU A 18 20.00 5.08 0.71
CA GLU A 18 18.80 5.68 1.29
C GLU A 18 19.15 6.81 2.28
N MET A 19 18.31 7.84 2.32
CA MET A 19 18.42 8.94 3.29
C MET A 19 17.12 9.06 4.09
N GLY A 20 17.25 9.39 5.37
CA GLY A 20 16.08 9.61 6.21
C GLY A 20 16.41 10.33 7.52
N PHE A 21 15.38 10.85 8.14
CA PHE A 21 15.42 11.53 9.42
C PHE A 21 14.64 10.74 10.45
N VAL A 22 15.22 10.58 11.64
CA VAL A 22 14.50 10.17 12.85
C VAL A 22 14.16 11.43 13.61
N ILE A 23 12.86 11.69 13.77
CA ILE A 23 12.36 12.89 14.45
C ILE A 23 11.69 12.45 15.75
N GLU A 24 12.24 12.91 16.87
CA GLU A 24 11.69 12.69 18.21
C GLU A 24 10.86 13.90 18.62
N SER A 25 9.57 13.88 18.28
CA SER A 25 8.62 14.93 18.62
C SER A 25 7.21 14.36 18.66
N GLU A 26 6.61 14.35 19.84
CA GLU A 26 5.24 13.87 20.05
C GLU A 26 4.24 14.71 19.24
N VAL A 27 4.38 16.04 19.31
CA VAL A 27 3.50 16.99 18.63
C VAL A 27 3.49 16.76 17.11
N LEU A 28 4.67 16.59 16.50
CA LEU A 28 4.77 16.36 15.06
C LEU A 28 4.21 14.98 14.68
N ALA A 29 4.52 13.96 15.48
CA ALA A 29 4.03 12.60 15.26
C ALA A 29 2.49 12.55 15.29
N GLU A 30 1.88 13.17 16.29
CA GLU A 30 0.42 13.26 16.39
C GLU A 30 -0.21 14.00 15.21
N LEU A 31 0.37 15.13 14.80
CA LEU A 31 -0.16 15.94 13.70
C LEU A 31 -0.16 15.14 12.39
N ILE A 32 0.96 14.47 12.09
CA ILE A 32 1.10 13.65 10.89
C ILE A 32 0.18 12.43 10.95
N HIS A 33 0.09 11.78 12.11
CA HIS A 33 -0.81 10.65 12.32
C HIS A 33 -2.28 11.03 12.06
N LYS A 34 -2.75 12.14 12.64
CA LYS A 34 -4.13 12.64 12.46
C LYS A 34 -4.43 12.92 10.98
N ARG A 35 -3.53 13.62 10.28
CA ARG A 35 -3.68 13.92 8.85
C ARG A 35 -3.72 12.66 7.99
N PHE A 36 -2.81 11.72 8.25
CA PHE A 36 -2.73 10.47 7.52
C PHE A 36 -4.00 9.62 7.69
N MET A 37 -4.52 9.51 8.92
CA MET A 37 -5.76 8.77 9.19
C MET A 37 -6.99 9.40 8.55
N GLN A 38 -7.00 10.71 8.37
CA GLN A 38 -8.07 11.42 7.68
C GLN A 38 -7.99 11.22 6.15
N SER A 39 -6.80 11.36 5.55
CA SER A 39 -6.63 11.24 4.09
C SER A 39 -6.79 9.81 3.57
N GLN A 40 -6.40 8.79 4.34
CA GLN A 40 -6.48 7.39 3.89
C GLN A 40 -7.91 6.95 3.57
N ARG A 41 -8.90 7.44 4.31
CA ARG A 41 -10.30 7.01 4.14
C ARG A 41 -10.91 7.46 2.82
N GLU A 42 -10.34 8.51 2.21
CA GLU A 42 -10.87 9.18 1.03
C GLU A 42 -9.99 9.01 -0.20
N MET A 43 -8.92 8.20 -0.16
CA MET A 43 -7.98 8.14 -1.28
C MET A 43 -7.50 6.73 -1.62
N ALA A 44 -7.83 5.72 -0.81
CA ALA A 44 -7.32 4.37 -1.00
C ALA A 44 -8.36 3.30 -0.65
N TRP A 45 -8.30 2.17 -1.36
CA TRP A 45 -9.00 0.96 -0.96
C TRP A 45 -8.28 0.30 0.21
N GLN A 46 -9.03 -0.07 1.24
CA GLN A 46 -8.47 -0.87 2.34
C GLN A 46 -8.40 -2.34 1.93
N LEU A 47 -7.24 -2.97 2.09
CA LEU A 47 -7.12 -4.42 1.92
C LEU A 47 -7.54 -5.15 3.20
N ARG A 48 -8.36 -6.19 3.04
CA ARG A 48 -8.68 -7.15 4.11
C ARG A 48 -8.50 -8.57 3.60
N LEU A 49 -7.97 -9.45 4.45
CA LEU A 49 -7.94 -10.87 4.14
C LEU A 49 -9.23 -11.53 4.63
N ASP A 50 -9.80 -12.42 3.81
CA ASP A 50 -10.85 -13.31 4.27
C ASP A 50 -10.29 -14.49 5.10
N ARG A 51 -11.18 -15.34 5.62
CA ARG A 51 -10.82 -16.54 6.39
C ARG A 51 -9.96 -17.56 5.64
N TRP A 52 -9.81 -17.43 4.32
CA TRP A 52 -9.00 -18.28 3.47
C TRP A 52 -7.74 -17.56 2.94
N GLY A 53 -7.43 -16.37 3.46
CA GLY A 53 -6.26 -15.58 3.07
C GLY A 53 -6.40 -14.86 1.73
N ARG A 54 -7.61 -14.71 1.18
CA ARG A 54 -7.83 -13.98 -0.09
C ARG A 54 -8.04 -12.50 0.17
N ILE A 55 -7.50 -11.68 -0.73
CA ILE A 55 -7.60 -10.22 -0.66
C ILE A 55 -9.00 -9.75 -1.07
N ASN A 56 -9.62 -8.99 -0.18
CA ASN A 56 -10.81 -8.20 -0.41
C ASN A 56 -10.45 -6.70 -0.37
N TRP A 57 -10.89 -5.98 -1.39
CA TRP A 57 -10.68 -4.54 -1.54
C TRP A 57 -11.92 -3.83 -1.00
N VAL A 58 -11.74 -3.07 0.07
CA VAL A 58 -12.83 -2.39 0.77
C VAL A 58 -12.83 -0.93 0.38
N ASP A 59 -13.91 -0.51 -0.28
CA ASP A 59 -14.18 0.87 -0.62
C ASP A 59 -15.13 1.49 0.43
N ARG A 60 -14.81 2.70 0.90
CA ARG A 60 -15.59 3.44 1.90
C ARG A 60 -16.07 4.80 1.39
N HIS A 61 -15.85 5.12 0.12
CA HIS A 61 -16.13 6.46 -0.44
C HIS A 61 -17.61 6.86 -0.46
N SER A 62 -18.54 5.90 -0.51
CA SER A 62 -19.97 6.17 -0.77
C SER A 62 -20.85 6.17 0.49
N GLY A 63 -20.26 6.25 1.69
CA GLY A 63 -21.01 6.14 2.95
C GLY A 63 -21.51 4.71 3.26
N SER A 64 -21.28 3.76 2.36
CA SER A 64 -21.51 2.33 2.54
C SER A 64 -20.21 1.56 2.26
N GLU A 65 -19.94 0.54 3.06
CA GLU A 65 -18.76 -0.31 2.84
C GLU A 65 -19.03 -1.25 1.66
N GLN A 66 -18.31 -1.07 0.56
CA GLN A 66 -18.37 -1.97 -0.59
C GLN A 66 -17.15 -2.89 -0.60
N VAL A 67 -17.40 -4.20 -0.61
CA VAL A 67 -16.33 -5.21 -0.65
C VAL A 67 -16.19 -5.76 -2.07
N LEU A 68 -15.05 -5.48 -2.70
CA LEU A 68 -14.69 -5.93 -4.03
C LEU A 68 -13.70 -7.11 -3.92
N LYS A 69 -14.05 -8.26 -4.51
CA LYS A 69 -13.18 -9.45 -4.54
C LYS A 69 -12.09 -9.39 -5.61
N LYS A 70 -12.13 -8.34 -6.45
CA LYS A 70 -11.20 -8.13 -7.55
C LYS A 70 -10.60 -6.74 -7.38
N GLU A 71 -9.35 -6.61 -7.82
CA GLU A 71 -8.66 -5.33 -7.80
C GLU A 71 -9.48 -4.25 -8.54
N PRO A 72 -9.84 -3.15 -7.89
CA PRO A 72 -10.58 -2.05 -8.47
C PRO A 72 -9.73 -1.29 -9.50
N ALA A 73 -10.37 -0.52 -10.38
CA ALA A 73 -9.70 0.24 -11.44
C ALA A 73 -8.76 -0.58 -12.36
N THR A 74 -8.94 -1.90 -12.45
CA THR A 74 -8.18 -2.76 -13.36
C THR A 74 -9.06 -3.50 -14.36
N GLY A 75 -8.66 -3.46 -15.63
CA GLY A 75 -9.24 -4.26 -16.70
C GLY A 75 -8.83 -5.74 -16.62
N PHE A 76 -9.54 -6.60 -17.35
CA PHE A 76 -9.25 -8.03 -17.40
C PHE A 76 -7.79 -8.34 -17.80
N TRP A 77 -7.30 -7.73 -18.87
CA TRP A 77 -5.94 -7.97 -19.38
C TRP A 77 -4.85 -7.54 -18.41
N LYS A 78 -5.01 -6.40 -17.72
CA LYS A 78 -4.05 -5.95 -16.69
C LYS A 78 -3.89 -7.00 -15.58
N ARG A 79 -5.00 -7.59 -15.12
CA ARG A 79 -4.98 -8.66 -14.11
C ARG A 79 -4.31 -9.93 -14.60
N VAL A 80 -4.53 -10.32 -15.87
CA VAL A 80 -3.86 -11.47 -16.46
C VAL A 80 -2.35 -11.24 -16.51
N LEU A 81 -1.91 -10.06 -16.97
CA LEU A 81 -0.49 -9.71 -17.03
C LEU A 81 0.16 -9.72 -15.65
N VAL A 82 -0.49 -9.12 -14.64
CA VAL A 82 -0.01 -9.13 -13.24
C VAL A 82 0.12 -10.56 -12.73
N LYS A 83 -0.85 -11.44 -13.02
CA LYS A 83 -0.80 -12.85 -12.60
C LYS A 83 0.30 -13.65 -13.30
N LEU A 84 0.60 -13.35 -14.55
CA LEU A 84 1.72 -13.97 -15.26
C LEU A 84 3.05 -13.46 -14.70
N ALA A 85 3.16 -12.15 -14.49
CA ALA A 85 4.33 -11.50 -13.92
C ALA A 85 4.63 -12.02 -12.50
N SER A 86 3.61 -12.32 -11.68
CA SER A 86 3.80 -12.85 -10.32
C SER A 86 4.40 -14.26 -10.24
N VAL A 87 4.51 -14.97 -11.37
CA VAL A 87 5.18 -16.29 -11.44
C VAL A 87 6.66 -16.15 -11.82
N LEU A 88 7.03 -15.01 -12.43
CA LEU A 88 8.40 -14.75 -12.84
C LEU A 88 9.22 -14.25 -11.64
N PRO A 89 10.52 -14.61 -11.54
CA PRO A 89 11.41 -14.12 -10.48
C PRO A 89 11.83 -12.67 -10.78
N ILE A 90 10.89 -11.75 -10.62
CA ILE A 90 11.05 -10.32 -10.92
C ILE A 90 11.03 -9.45 -9.66
N GLU A 91 11.17 -10.06 -8.48
CA GLU A 91 11.16 -9.35 -7.19
C GLU A 91 12.28 -8.30 -7.08
N TRP A 92 13.33 -8.41 -7.89
CA TRP A 92 14.43 -7.45 -7.97
C TRP A 92 14.10 -6.18 -8.78
N LEU A 93 13.02 -6.19 -9.57
CA LEU A 93 12.55 -5.03 -10.33
C LEU A 93 11.61 -4.13 -9.51
N LEU A 94 11.06 -4.64 -8.41
CA LEU A 94 10.17 -3.94 -7.48
C LEU A 94 11.00 -3.32 -6.36
#